data_AF-A0AAN6DYS8-F1
#
_entry.id   AF-A0AAN6DYS8-F1
#
_cell.length_a   1.000
_cell.length_b   1.000
_cell.length_c   1.000
_cell.angle_alpha   90.00
_cell.angle_beta   90.00
_cell.angle_gamma   90.00
#
_symmetry.space_group_name_H-M   'P 1'
#
loop_
_entity.id
_entity.type
_entity.pdbx_description
1 polymer ?
#
loop_
_entity_poly.entity_id
_entity_poly.type
_entity_poly.pdbx_seq_one_letter_code
_entity_poly.pdbx_strand_id
1 'polypeptide(L)'
;MGSIDYSDFRILTPCAILGYGFRSDHFWLGIDKYKPAAIVVDAGSTDGGPYKLGMNKMTCGRESYIRDLTHMLQACFYRKIKVLISSAGGDGSNKHVEEMIGIIKEIAVTHKFSFKVATITTDISRESIKARIVKSQVHPCGPVADLTEINVDEAVDIVDPDIILSGRSYDPSPFAGFCLSRGVDPGVAWYIGKIMECGAFCAVPKGRTMVATVRQSSFDLTPVSPFEQCTPVSVAAHTLYEKTRPDRLPGPGGVLHLDSAQYKTLEDGRTVRVSGARFVPTPIYQIKLEGVEKLGHRTIFIGGIRDPILIAQIDDFLERARAYTKKMFPELDKDEHCQLRFQVHGKNAVMGPLEPTTTAAHEIGVLGEVVAPTKEKSHAIANNVRASILHMPYEGQMATAGNFASPLSPHEQDAGEVFRWNVYHLIDLQPGEELSMFPINSVNIDSSEPAEPEPTHFSPEELEEFTTGQPKPLVPKVVPQEEALMMDVAKIVRSKNSGPFEMTFDVMFDDLATYQRVKAANVLTNDVIGRLYNVQEQDILTNMFFEPARA
;
A
#
# COMPACT_ATOMS: atom_id res chain seq x y z
N MET A 1 26.07 -4.28 30.14
CA MET A 1 25.21 -5.08 29.23
C MET A 1 25.79 -6.47 29.17
N GLY A 2 24.97 -7.52 29.27
CA GLY A 2 25.40 -8.86 28.87
C GLY A 2 25.51 -8.93 27.35
N SER A 3 26.32 -9.85 26.82
CA SER A 3 26.29 -10.19 25.40
C SER A 3 24.91 -10.77 25.07
N ILE A 4 24.17 -10.13 24.16
CA ILE A 4 22.97 -10.73 23.58
C ILE A 4 23.44 -11.90 22.74
N ASP A 5 23.12 -13.13 23.18
CA ASP A 5 23.46 -14.34 22.47
C ASP A 5 22.55 -14.47 21.24
N TYR A 6 23.09 -14.09 20.08
CA TYR A 6 22.32 -14.02 18.84
C TYR A 6 22.16 -15.42 18.23
N SER A 7 20.92 -15.89 18.14
CA SER A 7 20.55 -17.10 17.42
C SER A 7 19.74 -16.78 16.16
N ASP A 8 20.07 -17.45 15.05
CA ASP A 8 19.29 -17.37 13.80
C ASP A 8 17.83 -17.77 14.06
N PHE A 9 16.90 -16.87 13.76
CA PHE A 9 15.46 -17.10 13.91
C PHE A 9 14.74 -16.90 12.57
N ARG A 10 13.42 -17.15 12.53
CA ARG A 10 12.62 -16.98 11.31
C ARG A 10 11.33 -16.23 11.56
N ILE A 11 10.94 -15.42 10.58
CA ILE A 11 9.64 -14.74 10.51
C ILE A 11 8.87 -15.32 9.32
N LEU A 12 7.59 -15.62 9.52
CA LEU A 12 6.67 -15.96 8.43
C LEU A 12 5.69 -14.80 8.21
N THR A 13 5.49 -14.42 6.95
CA THR A 13 4.40 -13.52 6.55
C THR A 13 3.46 -14.24 5.60
N PRO A 14 2.18 -14.45 5.98
CA PRO A 14 1.23 -15.20 5.17
C PRO A 14 0.70 -14.43 3.96
N CYS A 15 0.52 -13.11 4.08
CA CYS A 15 -0.01 -12.24 3.06
C CYS A 15 0.41 -10.78 3.30
N ALA A 16 0.29 -9.94 2.26
CA ALA A 16 0.69 -8.53 2.29
C ALA A 16 -0.24 -7.61 3.11
N ILE A 17 -1.52 -7.97 3.23
CA ILE A 17 -2.55 -7.24 3.99
C ILE A 17 -3.49 -8.29 4.56
N LEU A 18 -3.74 -8.25 5.87
CA LEU A 18 -4.63 -9.20 6.54
C LEU A 18 -6.05 -9.16 5.92
N GLY A 19 -6.63 -10.33 5.65
CA GLY A 19 -7.93 -10.47 4.97
C GLY A 19 -7.83 -10.60 3.45
N TYR A 20 -6.69 -10.24 2.81
CA TYR A 20 -6.49 -10.52 1.38
C TYR A 20 -6.40 -12.02 1.08
N GLY A 21 -6.22 -12.86 2.09
CA GLY A 21 -6.16 -14.30 1.99
C GLY A 21 -4.78 -14.85 1.65
N PHE A 22 -4.60 -16.09 2.04
CA PHE A 22 -3.50 -16.97 1.69
C PHE A 22 -4.05 -18.39 1.57
N ARG A 23 -3.31 -19.32 0.96
CA ARG A 23 -3.70 -20.73 1.04
C ARG A 23 -3.28 -21.27 2.41
N SER A 24 -4.20 -21.94 3.10
CA SER A 24 -3.97 -22.54 4.42
C SER A 24 -2.81 -23.55 4.39
N ASP A 25 -2.73 -24.34 3.33
CA ASP A 25 -1.64 -25.29 3.08
C ASP A 25 -0.25 -24.64 3.07
N HIS A 26 -0.03 -23.60 2.26
CA HIS A 26 1.22 -22.86 2.17
C HIS A 26 1.55 -22.17 3.50
N PHE A 27 0.55 -21.74 4.28
CA PHE A 27 0.78 -21.21 5.62
C PHE A 27 1.33 -22.29 6.56
N TRP A 28 0.60 -23.40 6.73
CA TRP A 28 1.01 -24.48 7.64
C TRP A 28 2.30 -25.17 7.22
N LEU A 29 2.59 -25.23 5.92
CA LEU A 29 3.84 -25.76 5.37
C LEU A 29 5.00 -24.87 5.84
N GLY A 30 4.76 -23.55 5.90
CA GLY A 30 5.71 -22.59 6.42
C GLY A 30 5.90 -22.75 7.94
N ILE A 31 4.82 -22.97 8.68
CA ILE A 31 4.84 -23.21 10.13
C ILE A 31 5.66 -24.46 10.47
N ASP A 32 5.30 -25.63 9.93
CA ASP A 32 5.89 -26.90 10.35
C ASP A 32 7.30 -27.13 9.77
N LYS A 33 7.59 -26.67 8.54
CA LYS A 33 8.92 -26.80 7.91
C LYS A 33 9.95 -25.85 8.51
N TYR A 34 9.60 -24.56 8.68
CA TYR A 34 10.58 -23.54 9.07
C TYR A 34 10.54 -23.20 10.57
N LYS A 35 9.43 -23.49 11.27
CA LYS A 35 9.24 -23.25 12.70
C LYS A 35 9.55 -21.80 13.09
N PRO A 36 8.80 -20.82 12.53
CA PRO A 36 9.09 -19.41 12.72
C PRO A 36 8.88 -18.98 14.17
N ALA A 37 9.71 -18.05 14.65
CA ALA A 37 9.60 -17.47 15.98
C ALA A 37 8.41 -16.50 16.09
N ALA A 38 8.02 -15.90 14.96
CA ALA A 38 6.78 -15.13 14.84
C ALA A 38 6.15 -15.24 13.46
N ILE A 39 4.83 -15.09 13.44
CA ILE A 39 4.04 -14.70 12.28
C ILE A 39 3.86 -13.18 12.34
N VAL A 40 4.22 -12.47 11.27
CA VAL A 40 4.17 -10.99 11.24
C VAL A 40 3.42 -10.53 10.00
N VAL A 41 2.41 -9.67 10.20
CA VAL A 41 1.59 -9.05 9.15
C VAL A 41 1.40 -7.57 9.50
N ASP A 42 1.64 -6.69 8.52
CA ASP A 42 1.12 -5.33 8.54
C ASP A 42 -0.08 -5.22 7.58
N ALA A 43 -0.86 -4.15 7.67
CA ALA A 43 -1.94 -3.84 6.75
C ALA A 43 -1.92 -2.37 6.27
N GLY A 44 -0.83 -1.65 6.56
CA GLY A 44 -0.60 -0.25 6.26
C GLY A 44 -0.74 0.02 4.76
N SER A 45 -1.35 1.16 4.45
CA SER A 45 -1.55 1.61 3.08
C SER A 45 -2.07 3.04 3.03
N THR A 46 -1.75 3.75 1.95
CA THR A 46 -2.47 4.98 1.52
C THR A 46 -3.11 4.85 0.14
N ASP A 47 -2.90 3.72 -0.56
CA ASP A 47 -3.40 3.44 -1.92
C ASP A 47 -4.94 3.43 -2.00
N GLY A 48 -5.62 3.04 -0.92
CA GLY A 48 -7.08 3.11 -0.82
C GLY A 48 -7.65 4.53 -0.71
N GLY A 49 -6.79 5.55 -0.62
CA GLY A 49 -7.17 6.93 -0.41
C GLY A 49 -7.74 7.21 1.00
N PRO A 50 -8.16 8.47 1.26
CA PRO A 50 -8.61 8.92 2.58
C PRO A 50 -9.97 8.34 3.03
N TYR A 51 -10.67 7.61 2.15
CA TYR A 51 -12.08 7.20 2.35
C TYR A 51 -12.28 6.23 3.51
N LYS A 52 -11.42 5.23 3.67
CA LYS A 52 -11.58 4.19 4.70
C LYS A 52 -11.40 4.74 6.11
N LEU A 53 -10.34 5.54 6.31
CA LEU A 53 -10.07 6.26 7.55
C LEU A 53 -11.21 7.23 7.90
N GLY A 54 -11.68 8.01 6.91
CA GLY A 54 -12.78 8.96 7.10
C GLY A 54 -14.12 8.30 7.45
N MET A 55 -14.40 7.12 6.87
CA MET A 55 -15.57 6.30 7.21
C MET A 55 -15.38 5.42 8.47
N ASN A 56 -14.17 5.35 9.03
CA ASN A 56 -13.71 4.33 9.98
C ASN A 56 -14.20 2.92 9.58
N LYS A 57 -13.76 2.45 8.40
CA LYS A 57 -14.08 1.12 7.86
C LYS A 57 -12.81 0.31 7.62
N MET A 58 -12.84 -0.95 8.03
CA MET A 58 -11.80 -1.91 7.70
C MET A 58 -11.65 -2.14 6.18
N THR A 59 -10.44 -2.50 5.76
CA THR A 59 -10.06 -2.76 4.36
C THR A 59 -10.71 -4.00 3.75
N CYS A 60 -10.88 -5.07 4.53
CA CYS A 60 -11.52 -6.33 4.11
C CYS A 60 -12.88 -6.51 4.78
N GLY A 61 -13.72 -7.42 4.25
CA GLY A 61 -14.93 -7.87 4.95
C GLY A 61 -14.61 -8.75 6.17
N ARG A 62 -15.43 -8.68 7.23
CA ARG A 62 -15.20 -9.37 8.52
C ARG A 62 -14.85 -10.85 8.39
N GLU A 63 -15.58 -11.58 7.55
CA GLU A 63 -15.37 -13.02 7.29
C GLU A 63 -13.94 -13.34 6.79
N SER A 64 -13.33 -12.42 6.03
CA SER A 64 -11.97 -12.60 5.54
C SER A 64 -10.91 -12.43 6.62
N TYR A 65 -11.15 -11.54 7.61
CA TYR A 65 -10.31 -11.48 8.81
C TYR A 65 -10.48 -12.72 9.67
N ILE A 66 -11.71 -13.21 9.86
CA ILE A 66 -11.98 -14.44 10.62
C ILE A 66 -11.22 -15.63 10.00
N ARG A 67 -11.38 -15.85 8.69
CA ARG A 67 -10.67 -16.90 7.93
C ARG A 67 -9.15 -16.85 8.14
N ASP A 68 -8.55 -15.68 7.93
CA ASP A 68 -7.09 -15.52 7.96
C ASP A 68 -6.53 -15.61 9.40
N LEU A 69 -7.23 -15.01 10.38
CA LEU A 69 -6.82 -15.04 11.78
C LEU A 69 -6.95 -16.42 12.41
N THR A 70 -7.96 -17.21 12.06
CA THR A 70 -8.14 -18.56 12.65
C THR A 70 -6.87 -19.40 12.51
N HIS A 71 -6.23 -19.42 11.35
CA HIS A 71 -4.97 -20.15 11.16
C HIS A 71 -3.79 -19.53 11.93
N MET A 72 -3.69 -18.20 11.98
CA MET A 72 -2.64 -17.51 12.75
C MET A 72 -2.77 -17.78 14.26
N LEU A 73 -4.00 -17.78 14.78
CA LEU A 73 -4.33 -18.05 16.18
C LEU A 73 -4.19 -19.53 16.54
N GLN A 74 -4.56 -20.45 15.64
CA GLN A 74 -4.26 -21.89 15.76
C GLN A 74 -2.75 -22.12 15.89
N ALA A 75 -1.93 -21.52 15.01
CA ALA A 75 -0.47 -21.63 15.10
C ALA A 75 0.10 -21.02 16.39
N CYS A 76 -0.44 -19.87 16.82
CA CYS A 76 -0.12 -19.28 18.12
C CYS A 76 -0.43 -20.24 19.28
N PHE A 77 -1.59 -20.90 19.25
CA PHE A 77 -2.03 -21.80 20.32
C PHE A 77 -1.25 -23.12 20.34
N TYR A 78 -1.15 -23.84 19.21
CA TYR A 78 -0.56 -25.18 19.13
C TYR A 78 0.97 -25.19 19.02
N ARG A 79 1.59 -24.17 18.41
CA ARG A 79 3.05 -24.09 18.21
C ARG A 79 3.75 -23.05 19.09
N LYS A 80 3.00 -22.24 19.86
CA LYS A 80 3.51 -21.13 20.70
C LYS A 80 4.31 -20.07 19.94
N ILE A 81 3.97 -19.89 18.66
CA ILE A 81 4.55 -18.90 17.76
C ILE A 81 3.90 -17.54 18.03
N LYS A 82 4.68 -16.48 18.25
CA LYS A 82 4.13 -15.14 18.53
C LYS A 82 3.45 -14.57 17.27
N VAL A 83 2.34 -13.86 17.44
CA VAL A 83 1.62 -13.22 16.31
C VAL A 83 1.72 -11.71 16.45
N LEU A 84 2.25 -11.05 15.44
CA LEU A 84 2.31 -9.59 15.33
C LEU A 84 1.40 -9.15 14.18
N ILE A 85 0.41 -8.32 14.48
CA ILE A 85 -0.50 -7.70 13.53
C ILE A 85 -0.39 -6.19 13.73
N SER A 86 -0.05 -5.44 12.69
CA SER A 86 0.02 -3.98 12.77
C SER A 86 -0.88 -3.29 11.74
N SER A 87 -1.09 -1.99 11.93
CA SER A 87 -2.05 -1.18 11.18
C SER A 87 -3.44 -1.80 11.13
N ALA A 88 -3.98 -2.22 12.29
CA ALA A 88 -5.24 -2.95 12.42
C ALA A 88 -6.36 -2.46 11.48
N GLY A 89 -7.00 -3.38 10.76
CA GLY A 89 -8.05 -3.06 9.78
C GLY A 89 -7.58 -2.33 8.51
N GLY A 90 -6.30 -1.99 8.39
CA GLY A 90 -5.67 -1.25 7.30
C GLY A 90 -5.22 0.16 7.74
N ASP A 91 -6.17 0.98 8.19
CA ASP A 91 -5.87 2.36 8.60
C ASP A 91 -5.41 2.47 10.07
N GLY A 92 -5.53 1.40 10.86
CA GLY A 92 -4.95 1.32 12.20
C GLY A 92 -5.54 2.27 13.26
N SER A 93 -6.80 2.67 13.14
CA SER A 93 -7.45 3.46 14.21
C SER A 93 -7.64 2.64 15.49
N ASN A 94 -7.75 3.29 16.65
CA ASN A 94 -8.02 2.60 17.92
C ASN A 94 -9.32 1.75 17.85
N LYS A 95 -10.32 2.19 17.09
CA LYS A 95 -11.56 1.42 16.81
C LYS A 95 -11.32 0.17 15.96
N HIS A 96 -10.40 0.23 14.98
CA HIS A 96 -10.01 -0.97 14.23
C HIS A 96 -9.22 -1.96 15.10
N VAL A 97 -8.43 -1.48 16.07
CA VAL A 97 -7.82 -2.32 17.11
C VAL A 97 -8.90 -2.98 17.98
N GLU A 98 -9.86 -2.21 18.50
CA GLU A 98 -11.01 -2.73 19.28
C GLU A 98 -11.80 -3.82 18.52
N GLU A 99 -12.18 -3.57 17.27
CA GLU A 99 -12.92 -4.57 16.46
C GLU A 99 -12.07 -5.82 16.19
N MET A 100 -10.76 -5.67 15.97
CA MET A 100 -9.84 -6.80 15.76
C MET A 100 -9.65 -7.63 17.05
N ILE A 101 -9.58 -7.00 18.24
CA ILE A 101 -9.68 -7.71 19.53
C ILE A 101 -11.01 -8.47 19.60
N GLY A 102 -12.11 -7.87 19.14
CA GLY A 102 -13.41 -8.52 19.05
C GLY A 102 -13.38 -9.79 18.20
N ILE A 103 -12.75 -9.76 17.03
CA ILE A 103 -12.56 -10.93 16.14
C ILE A 103 -11.68 -11.99 16.81
N ILE A 104 -10.57 -11.60 17.44
CA ILE A 104 -9.68 -12.53 18.15
C ILE A 104 -10.42 -13.21 19.32
N LYS A 105 -11.25 -12.47 20.07
CA LYS A 105 -12.10 -13.02 21.14
C LYS A 105 -13.16 -13.98 20.59
N GLU A 106 -13.80 -13.66 19.47
CA GLU A 106 -14.78 -14.53 18.80
C GLU A 106 -14.15 -15.88 18.44
N ILE A 107 -13.01 -15.86 17.74
CA ILE A 107 -12.26 -17.08 17.34
C ILE A 107 -11.77 -17.86 18.57
N ALA A 108 -11.26 -17.18 19.60
CA ALA A 108 -10.78 -17.81 20.82
C ALA A 108 -11.91 -18.49 21.62
N VAL A 109 -13.12 -17.93 21.63
CA VAL A 109 -14.30 -18.59 22.19
C VAL A 109 -14.69 -19.81 21.36
N THR A 110 -14.75 -19.69 20.02
CA THR A 110 -15.10 -20.80 19.12
C THR A 110 -14.17 -22.01 19.27
N HIS A 111 -12.85 -21.79 19.32
CA HIS A 111 -11.86 -22.87 19.43
C HIS A 111 -11.36 -23.15 20.86
N LYS A 112 -11.94 -22.47 21.86
CA LYS A 112 -11.62 -22.61 23.30
C LYS A 112 -10.14 -22.35 23.59
N PHE A 113 -9.55 -21.40 22.87
CA PHE A 113 -8.17 -20.97 23.06
C PHE A 113 -8.06 -19.96 24.21
N SER A 114 -6.91 -19.97 24.88
CA SER A 114 -6.51 -18.91 25.81
C SER A 114 -5.27 -18.20 25.30
N PHE A 115 -5.24 -16.88 25.38
CA PHE A 115 -4.18 -16.01 24.84
C PHE A 115 -3.93 -14.80 25.74
N LYS A 116 -2.67 -14.39 25.85
CA LYS A 116 -2.34 -13.03 26.31
C LYS A 116 -2.18 -12.12 25.09
N VAL A 117 -2.98 -11.07 24.99
CA VAL A 117 -2.89 -10.05 23.94
C VAL A 117 -2.32 -8.76 24.53
N ALA A 118 -1.45 -8.07 23.80
CA ALA A 118 -1.19 -6.65 24.01
C ALA A 118 -1.58 -5.83 22.79
N THR A 119 -2.10 -4.64 23.01
CA THR A 119 -2.68 -3.80 21.97
C THR A 119 -2.01 -2.45 21.94
N ILE A 120 -1.20 -2.17 20.91
CA ILE A 120 -0.48 -0.91 20.71
C ILE A 120 -1.41 0.11 20.01
N THR A 121 -2.32 0.75 20.75
CA THR A 121 -3.12 1.88 20.26
C THR A 121 -2.29 3.17 20.15
N THR A 122 -2.87 4.25 19.66
CA THR A 122 -2.22 5.57 19.57
C THR A 122 -2.84 6.57 20.53
N ASP A 123 -1.98 7.36 21.20
CA ASP A 123 -2.32 8.46 22.10
C ASP A 123 -1.56 9.72 21.67
N ILE A 124 -2.25 10.66 21.03
CA ILE A 124 -1.67 11.96 20.73
C ILE A 124 -2.78 13.01 20.85
N SER A 125 -2.89 13.66 22.01
CA SER A 125 -3.98 14.59 22.32
C SER A 125 -3.99 15.84 21.43
N ARG A 126 -5.18 16.45 21.22
CA ARG A 126 -5.33 17.59 20.30
C ARG A 126 -4.44 18.72 20.78
N GLU A 127 -4.49 18.97 22.08
CA GLU A 127 -3.72 19.95 22.83
C GLU A 127 -2.20 19.72 22.72
N SER A 128 -1.71 18.48 22.68
CA SER A 128 -0.30 18.18 22.40
C SER A 128 0.10 18.60 20.98
N ILE A 129 -0.72 18.28 19.98
CA ILE A 129 -0.48 18.67 18.58
C ILE A 129 -0.53 20.20 18.44
N LYS A 130 -1.56 20.87 18.98
CA LYS A 130 -1.69 22.34 19.04
C LYS A 130 -0.44 22.99 19.63
N ALA A 131 -0.04 22.53 20.82
CA ALA A 131 1.13 23.06 21.51
C ALA A 131 2.46 22.84 20.77
N ARG A 132 2.53 21.87 19.83
CA ARG A 132 3.69 21.67 18.94
C ARG A 132 3.62 22.52 17.68
N ILE A 133 2.43 22.76 17.11
CA ILE A 133 2.21 23.71 16.00
C ILE A 133 2.68 25.11 16.41
N VAL A 134 2.25 25.59 17.58
CA VAL A 134 2.64 26.91 18.14
C VAL A 134 4.15 27.03 18.39
N LYS A 135 4.87 25.90 18.54
CA LYS A 135 6.33 25.85 18.72
C LYS A 135 7.10 25.55 17.42
N SER A 136 6.42 25.42 16.29
CA SER A 136 6.99 25.00 15.00
C SER A 136 7.72 23.63 15.07
N GLN A 137 7.16 22.69 15.84
CA GLN A 137 7.65 21.31 16.01
C GLN A 137 6.84 20.30 15.17
N VAL A 138 6.19 20.78 14.10
CA VAL A 138 5.36 20.02 13.16
C VAL A 138 5.73 20.45 11.75
N HIS A 139 6.06 19.51 10.88
CA HIS A 139 6.62 19.77 9.54
C HIS A 139 5.83 19.03 8.45
N PRO A 140 5.51 19.63 7.29
CA PRO A 140 4.83 18.94 6.19
C PRO A 140 5.59 17.70 5.69
N CYS A 141 4.90 16.57 5.54
CA CYS A 141 5.48 15.31 5.05
C CYS A 141 5.31 15.19 3.52
N GLY A 142 5.71 16.21 2.78
CA GLY A 142 5.44 16.38 1.34
C GLY A 142 4.61 17.64 1.06
N PRO A 143 4.03 17.79 -0.15
CA PRO A 143 3.32 19.01 -0.58
C PRO A 143 1.90 19.13 0.02
N VAL A 144 1.82 19.28 1.34
CA VAL A 144 0.61 19.67 2.07
C VAL A 144 0.77 21.04 2.73
N ALA A 145 -0.34 21.72 2.99
CA ALA A 145 -0.35 22.98 3.72
C ALA A 145 -0.16 22.76 5.23
N ASP A 146 0.37 23.78 5.91
CA ASP A 146 0.69 23.74 7.34
C ASP A 146 -0.53 23.41 8.23
N LEU A 147 -0.28 22.60 9.26
CA LEU A 147 -1.31 22.14 10.20
C LEU A 147 -1.82 23.25 11.14
N THR A 148 -3.10 23.21 11.49
CA THR A 148 -3.76 24.16 12.41
C THR A 148 -4.42 23.46 13.61
N GLU A 149 -4.92 24.23 14.59
CA GLU A 149 -5.11 23.81 15.98
C GLU A 149 -6.37 22.92 16.31
N ILE A 150 -6.75 21.89 15.52
CA ILE A 150 -8.14 21.33 15.57
C ILE A 150 -8.30 19.78 15.85
N ASN A 151 -7.29 18.88 15.84
CA ASN A 151 -7.44 17.50 15.26
C ASN A 151 -7.61 16.12 16.03
N VAL A 152 -6.73 15.55 16.91
CA VAL A 152 -6.69 14.06 17.27
C VAL A 152 -6.50 13.66 18.78
N ASP A 153 -6.76 12.41 19.23
CA ASP A 153 -6.84 11.90 20.65
C ASP A 153 -6.50 10.35 20.75
N GLU A 154 -6.24 9.54 21.83
CA GLU A 154 -5.73 9.47 23.26
C GLU A 154 -5.72 7.94 23.70
N ALA A 155 -5.12 7.26 24.74
CA ALA A 155 -4.30 7.46 26.00
C ALA A 155 -3.42 6.18 26.40
N VAL A 156 -2.18 6.27 26.99
CA VAL A 156 -1.07 5.22 27.18
C VAL A 156 -1.15 4.09 28.29
N ASP A 157 -0.56 2.86 28.06
CA ASP A 157 -0.23 1.70 29.00
C ASP A 157 0.98 0.81 28.48
N ILE A 158 1.54 -0.23 29.19
CA ILE A 158 2.61 -1.20 28.69
C ILE A 158 2.60 -2.68 29.21
N VAL A 159 2.73 -3.74 28.34
CA VAL A 159 2.95 -5.20 28.67
C VAL A 159 3.65 -6.13 27.61
N ASP A 160 4.05 -7.36 28.01
CA ASP A 160 4.58 -8.50 27.18
C ASP A 160 3.53 -9.61 26.87
N PRO A 161 3.19 -9.94 25.60
CA PRO A 161 2.08 -10.86 25.24
C PRO A 161 2.45 -12.07 24.33
N ASP A 162 1.44 -12.87 23.95
CA ASP A 162 1.47 -13.84 22.85
C ASP A 162 1.12 -13.23 21.49
N ILE A 163 0.16 -12.31 21.50
CA ILE A 163 -0.33 -11.59 20.31
C ILE A 163 -0.07 -10.09 20.55
N ILE A 164 0.65 -9.44 19.63
CA ILE A 164 0.79 -7.98 19.58
C ILE A 164 -0.12 -7.47 18.45
N LEU A 165 -1.02 -6.55 18.77
CA LEU A 165 -1.93 -5.92 17.82
C LEU A 165 -1.75 -4.40 17.85
N SER A 166 -1.16 -3.78 16.84
CA SER A 166 -1.03 -2.32 16.78
C SER A 166 -2.09 -1.64 15.93
N GLY A 167 -2.36 -0.38 16.28
CA GLY A 167 -2.89 0.63 15.37
C GLY A 167 -1.87 1.00 14.29
N ARG A 168 -2.04 2.18 13.70
CA ARG A 168 -1.28 2.63 12.52
C ARG A 168 0.22 2.65 12.80
N SER A 169 0.97 1.93 11.98
CA SER A 169 2.43 1.91 12.00
C SER A 169 2.98 2.26 10.62
N TYR A 170 4.27 2.59 10.55
CA TYR A 170 5.02 2.55 9.30
C TYR A 170 5.32 1.08 8.95
N ASP A 171 4.98 0.66 7.74
CA ASP A 171 4.78 -0.74 7.33
C ASP A 171 5.95 -1.72 7.67
N PRO A 172 7.24 -1.31 7.59
CA PRO A 172 8.37 -2.12 8.07
C PRO A 172 8.47 -2.35 9.59
N SER A 173 7.78 -1.55 10.42
CA SER A 173 8.02 -1.45 11.88
C SER A 173 7.79 -2.72 12.70
N PRO A 174 6.75 -3.56 12.50
CA PRO A 174 6.59 -4.76 13.33
C PRO A 174 7.74 -5.76 13.12
N PHE A 175 8.26 -5.85 11.89
CA PHE A 175 9.44 -6.65 11.55
C PHE A 175 10.70 -6.06 12.20
N ALA A 176 10.90 -4.75 12.05
CA ALA A 176 12.05 -4.06 12.62
C ALA A 176 12.08 -4.20 14.15
N GLY A 177 10.95 -3.96 14.84
CA GLY A 177 10.84 -4.12 16.29
C GLY A 177 11.09 -5.56 16.77
N PHE A 178 10.55 -6.56 16.07
CA PHE A 178 10.80 -7.98 16.39
C PHE A 178 12.26 -8.40 16.18
N CYS A 179 12.95 -7.79 15.21
CA CYS A 179 14.37 -8.03 14.94
C CYS A 179 15.30 -7.27 15.90
N LEU A 180 15.03 -5.98 16.16
CA LEU A 180 15.80 -5.13 17.07
C LEU A 180 15.76 -5.67 18.52
N SER A 181 14.60 -6.14 18.98
CA SER A 181 14.45 -6.82 20.28
C SER A 181 15.24 -8.13 20.40
N ARG A 182 15.85 -8.63 19.31
CA ARG A 182 16.74 -9.80 19.27
C ARG A 182 18.19 -9.45 18.92
N GLY A 183 18.54 -8.16 18.83
CA GLY A 183 19.92 -7.73 18.53
C GLY A 183 20.36 -7.89 17.07
N VAL A 184 19.41 -7.93 16.13
CA VAL A 184 19.67 -7.78 14.68
C VAL A 184 20.19 -6.37 14.40
N ASP A 185 21.10 -6.20 13.43
CA ASP A 185 21.54 -4.88 12.98
C ASP A 185 20.34 -4.02 12.50
N PRO A 186 20.26 -2.73 12.86
CA PRO A 186 19.14 -1.87 12.45
C PRO A 186 18.93 -1.77 10.94
N GLY A 187 19.99 -1.75 10.13
CA GLY A 187 19.87 -1.75 8.66
C GLY A 187 19.24 -3.04 8.13
N VAL A 188 19.58 -4.18 8.72
CA VAL A 188 18.98 -5.48 8.41
C VAL A 188 17.52 -5.54 8.90
N ALA A 189 17.26 -5.12 10.14
CA ALA A 189 15.94 -5.15 10.76
C ALA A 189 14.89 -4.35 9.97
N TRP A 190 15.23 -3.12 9.58
CA TRP A 190 14.37 -2.28 8.75
C TRP A 190 14.22 -2.82 7.33
N TYR A 191 15.27 -3.41 6.76
CA TYR A 191 15.22 -3.91 5.38
C TYR A 191 14.43 -5.22 5.23
N ILE A 192 14.44 -6.09 6.26
CA ILE A 192 13.52 -7.23 6.35
C ILE A 192 12.07 -6.72 6.26
N GLY A 193 11.73 -5.69 7.04
CA GLY A 193 10.39 -5.09 7.03
C GLY A 193 9.97 -4.64 5.63
N LYS A 194 10.79 -3.82 4.96
CA LYS A 194 10.51 -3.31 3.60
C LYS A 194 10.18 -4.40 2.57
N ILE A 195 10.68 -5.63 2.73
CA ILE A 195 10.38 -6.71 1.78
C ILE A 195 9.27 -7.63 2.30
N MET A 196 9.26 -7.91 3.60
CA MET A 196 8.30 -8.83 4.22
C MET A 196 6.91 -8.22 4.40
N GLU A 197 6.77 -6.89 4.47
CA GLU A 197 5.47 -6.18 4.51
C GLU A 197 4.53 -6.64 3.38
N CYS A 198 5.07 -6.94 2.19
CA CYS A 198 4.30 -7.45 1.05
C CYS A 198 4.31 -8.99 0.90
N GLY A 199 4.82 -9.73 1.87
CA GLY A 199 4.97 -11.20 1.79
C GLY A 199 5.76 -11.65 0.55
N ALA A 200 5.30 -12.71 -0.13
CA ALA A 200 5.99 -13.28 -1.30
C ALA A 200 5.72 -12.53 -2.63
N PHE A 201 5.38 -11.24 -2.58
CA PHE A 201 5.20 -10.42 -3.78
C PHE A 201 6.49 -10.25 -4.62
N CYS A 202 7.66 -10.52 -4.02
CA CYS A 202 8.97 -10.53 -4.68
C CYS A 202 9.36 -11.89 -5.32
N ALA A 203 8.50 -12.92 -5.23
CA ALA A 203 8.74 -14.23 -5.82
C ALA A 203 8.31 -14.29 -7.31
N VAL A 204 8.82 -15.30 -8.02
CA VAL A 204 8.50 -15.62 -9.42
C VAL A 204 8.04 -17.08 -9.52
N PRO A 205 6.78 -17.37 -9.90
CA PRO A 205 5.65 -16.43 -10.04
C PRO A 205 5.33 -15.70 -8.73
N LYS A 206 4.56 -14.60 -8.82
CA LYS A 206 4.19 -13.78 -7.66
C LYS A 206 3.40 -14.59 -6.62
N GLY A 207 4.01 -14.81 -5.46
CA GLY A 207 3.44 -15.60 -4.37
C GLY A 207 2.62 -14.80 -3.36
N ARG A 208 2.32 -15.47 -2.23
CA ARG A 208 1.73 -14.82 -1.03
C ARG A 208 2.55 -15.06 0.24
N THR A 209 2.80 -16.32 0.59
CA THR A 209 3.46 -16.71 1.85
C THR A 209 4.99 -16.72 1.73
N MET A 210 5.67 -15.89 2.53
CA MET A 210 7.14 -15.77 2.56
C MET A 210 7.68 -16.14 3.95
N VAL A 211 8.89 -16.71 4.00
CA VAL A 211 9.67 -16.85 5.23
C VAL A 211 11.01 -16.13 5.09
N ALA A 212 11.31 -15.25 6.04
CA ALA A 212 12.64 -14.69 6.24
C ALA A 212 13.40 -15.52 7.28
N THR A 213 14.58 -16.04 6.96
CA THR A 213 15.55 -16.52 7.97
C THR A 213 16.50 -15.38 8.30
N VAL A 214 16.48 -14.93 9.55
CA VAL A 214 17.07 -13.67 10.00
C VAL A 214 18.37 -13.92 10.77
N ARG A 215 19.42 -13.19 10.40
CA ARG A 215 20.73 -13.16 11.06
C ARG A 215 21.08 -11.74 11.46
N GLN A 216 22.08 -11.59 12.32
CA GLN A 216 22.52 -10.28 12.77
C GLN A 216 22.87 -9.30 11.63
N SER A 217 23.50 -9.78 10.54
CA SER A 217 23.98 -8.95 9.42
C SER A 217 23.41 -9.30 8.03
N SER A 218 22.44 -10.22 7.95
CA SER A 218 21.81 -10.64 6.68
C SER A 218 20.49 -11.39 6.89
N PHE A 219 19.69 -11.55 5.84
CA PHE A 219 18.49 -12.38 5.88
C PHE A 219 18.29 -13.17 4.59
N ASP A 220 17.64 -14.34 4.68
CA ASP A 220 17.32 -15.20 3.53
C ASP A 220 15.81 -15.20 3.27
N LEU A 221 15.39 -14.84 2.06
CA LEU A 221 13.99 -14.83 1.63
C LEU A 221 13.66 -16.13 0.89
N THR A 222 12.82 -16.97 1.51
CA THR A 222 12.35 -18.25 0.97
C THR A 222 10.83 -18.22 0.76
N PRO A 223 10.31 -18.18 -0.48
CA PRO A 223 8.89 -18.32 -0.72
C PRO A 223 8.44 -19.73 -0.34
N VAL A 224 7.28 -19.86 0.31
CA VAL A 224 6.91 -21.14 0.95
C VAL A 224 6.40 -22.16 -0.06
N SER A 225 5.62 -21.75 -1.07
CA SER A 225 5.18 -22.67 -2.13
C SER A 225 6.37 -23.16 -2.94
N PRO A 226 6.61 -24.47 -3.10
CA PRO A 226 7.79 -24.98 -3.79
C PRO A 226 7.84 -24.63 -5.28
N PHE A 227 6.72 -24.20 -5.87
CA PHE A 227 6.61 -23.75 -7.26
C PHE A 227 7.06 -22.29 -7.48
N GLU A 228 7.33 -21.56 -6.40
CA GLU A 228 7.80 -20.17 -6.39
C GLU A 228 9.32 -20.09 -6.15
N GLN A 229 10.00 -19.07 -6.68
CA GLN A 229 11.42 -18.78 -6.40
C GLN A 229 11.67 -17.29 -6.25
N CYS A 230 12.54 -16.88 -5.33
CA CYS A 230 13.10 -15.53 -5.31
C CYS A 230 14.30 -15.44 -6.25
N THR A 231 14.50 -14.25 -6.85
CA THR A 231 15.68 -13.95 -7.68
C THR A 231 16.31 -12.64 -7.22
N PRO A 232 17.63 -12.44 -7.41
CA PRO A 232 18.25 -11.15 -7.18
C PRO A 232 17.51 -9.99 -7.87
N VAL A 233 17.11 -10.16 -9.14
CA VAL A 233 16.29 -9.18 -9.89
C VAL A 233 14.96 -8.90 -9.18
N SER A 234 14.19 -9.92 -8.81
CA SER A 234 12.83 -9.75 -8.27
C SER A 234 12.80 -9.24 -6.83
N VAL A 235 13.83 -9.55 -6.03
CA VAL A 235 14.00 -9.04 -4.65
C VAL A 235 14.50 -7.59 -4.67
N ALA A 236 15.43 -7.24 -5.56
CA ALA A 236 15.79 -5.85 -5.81
C ALA A 236 14.62 -5.05 -6.38
N ALA A 237 13.86 -5.63 -7.32
CA ALA A 237 12.67 -4.99 -7.89
C ALA A 237 11.62 -4.65 -6.83
N HIS A 238 11.47 -5.51 -5.82
CA HIS A 238 10.55 -5.28 -4.72
C HIS A 238 11.10 -4.33 -3.64
N THR A 239 12.42 -4.24 -3.49
CA THR A 239 13.06 -3.21 -2.66
C THR A 239 12.67 -1.80 -3.11
N LEU A 240 12.63 -1.58 -4.42
CA LEU A 240 12.32 -0.32 -5.08
C LEU A 240 10.81 0.01 -5.12
N TYR A 241 9.95 -0.93 -4.72
CA TYR A 241 8.51 -0.80 -4.82
C TYR A 241 7.97 0.27 -3.86
N GLU A 242 7.19 1.22 -4.40
CA GLU A 242 6.55 2.33 -3.68
C GLU A 242 7.53 3.35 -3.04
N LYS A 243 8.67 3.65 -3.67
CA LYS A 243 9.68 4.59 -3.13
C LYS A 243 10.13 5.65 -4.15
N THR A 244 10.31 6.89 -3.68
CA THR A 244 10.68 8.08 -4.46
C THR A 244 12.09 7.99 -5.05
N ARG A 245 12.97 7.28 -4.35
CA ARG A 245 14.37 7.07 -4.73
C ARG A 245 14.83 5.66 -4.32
N PRO A 246 15.81 5.08 -5.03
CA PRO A 246 16.16 3.67 -4.88
C PRO A 246 17.15 3.36 -3.74
N ASP A 247 18.00 4.32 -3.38
CA ASP A 247 19.20 4.13 -2.55
C ASP A 247 19.02 4.54 -1.08
N ARG A 248 17.99 5.34 -0.76
CA ARG A 248 17.73 5.88 0.58
C ARG A 248 16.24 5.94 0.83
N LEU A 249 15.74 5.10 1.74
CA LEU A 249 14.33 5.06 2.09
C LEU A 249 14.15 5.79 3.43
N PRO A 250 13.62 7.03 3.45
CA PRO A 250 13.30 7.72 4.70
C PRO A 250 12.10 7.07 5.38
N GLY A 251 12.11 7.09 6.72
CA GLY A 251 11.01 6.65 7.57
C GLY A 251 11.06 7.33 8.94
N PRO A 252 10.10 7.06 9.83
CA PRO A 252 10.11 7.56 11.21
C PRO A 252 11.44 7.24 11.92
N GLY A 253 12.09 8.28 12.45
CA GLY A 253 13.33 8.14 13.21
C GLY A 253 14.62 7.83 12.40
N GLY A 254 14.60 7.78 11.06
CA GLY A 254 15.83 7.58 10.29
C GLY A 254 15.68 7.28 8.80
N VAL A 255 16.80 6.98 8.16
CA VAL A 255 16.92 6.68 6.72
C VAL A 255 17.60 5.33 6.53
N LEU A 256 16.95 4.41 5.83
CA LEU A 256 17.53 3.15 5.40
C LEU A 256 18.34 3.35 4.13
N HIS A 257 19.68 3.27 4.24
CA HIS A 257 20.60 3.28 3.11
C HIS A 257 20.74 1.89 2.50
N LEU A 258 20.58 1.83 1.18
CA LEU A 258 20.62 0.63 0.35
C LEU A 258 21.69 0.72 -0.76
N ASP A 259 22.47 1.80 -0.77
CA ASP A 259 23.61 2.03 -1.67
C ASP A 259 24.67 0.89 -1.66
N SER A 260 24.73 0.11 -0.58
CA SER A 260 25.63 -1.05 -0.43
C SER A 260 24.91 -2.41 -0.43
N ALA A 261 23.63 -2.46 -0.81
CA ALA A 261 22.82 -3.69 -0.77
C ALA A 261 23.34 -4.78 -1.73
N GLN A 262 23.24 -6.04 -1.30
CA GLN A 262 23.64 -7.21 -2.07
C GLN A 262 22.57 -8.31 -2.01
N TYR A 263 22.37 -8.98 -3.14
CA TYR A 263 21.41 -10.07 -3.33
C TYR A 263 22.14 -11.31 -3.86
N LYS A 264 22.01 -12.46 -3.19
CA LYS A 264 22.68 -13.70 -3.60
C LYS A 264 21.73 -14.90 -3.54
N THR A 265 21.50 -15.55 -4.68
CA THR A 265 20.81 -16.86 -4.73
C THR A 265 21.59 -17.91 -3.94
N LEU A 266 20.89 -18.73 -3.17
CA LEU A 266 21.46 -19.84 -2.41
C LEU A 266 21.45 -21.16 -3.19
N GLU A 267 22.05 -22.19 -2.59
CA GLU A 267 22.27 -23.51 -3.20
C GLU A 267 20.98 -24.28 -3.54
N ASP A 268 19.84 -23.89 -2.95
CA ASP A 268 18.52 -24.42 -3.29
C ASP A 268 17.92 -23.83 -4.59
N GLY A 269 18.61 -22.88 -5.21
CA GLY A 269 18.20 -22.21 -6.45
C GLY A 269 16.99 -21.28 -6.32
N ARG A 270 16.37 -21.16 -5.13
CA ARG A 270 15.07 -20.49 -4.95
C ARG A 270 14.98 -19.51 -3.79
N THR A 271 15.97 -19.52 -2.90
CA THR A 271 16.11 -18.56 -1.80
C THR A 271 17.17 -17.51 -2.11
N VAL A 272 16.92 -16.26 -1.74
CA VAL A 272 17.85 -15.14 -1.92
C VAL A 272 18.28 -14.57 -0.58
N ARG A 273 19.59 -14.56 -0.33
CA ARG A 273 20.20 -13.83 0.78
C ARG A 273 20.32 -12.35 0.44
N VAL A 274 19.94 -11.50 1.37
CA VAL A 274 20.00 -10.04 1.31
C VAL A 274 20.91 -9.53 2.44
N SER A 275 21.77 -8.56 2.14
CA SER A 275 22.72 -7.96 3.10
C SER A 275 23.18 -6.57 2.66
N GLY A 276 23.96 -5.88 3.48
CA GLY A 276 24.63 -4.61 3.11
C GLY A 276 23.80 -3.33 3.28
N ALA A 277 22.57 -3.43 3.78
CA ALA A 277 21.79 -2.26 4.18
C ALA A 277 22.30 -1.64 5.49
N ARG A 278 22.08 -0.33 5.67
CA ARG A 278 22.54 0.44 6.83
C ARG A 278 21.48 1.47 7.23
N PHE A 279 21.00 1.42 8.48
CA PHE A 279 20.10 2.46 8.98
C PHE A 279 20.89 3.66 9.54
N VAL A 280 20.40 4.87 9.28
CA VAL A 280 20.96 6.12 9.80
C VAL A 280 19.86 6.84 10.59
N PRO A 281 19.90 6.84 11.93
CA PRO A 281 18.93 7.56 12.73
C PRO A 281 18.92 9.07 12.42
N THR A 282 17.74 9.70 12.51
CA THR A 282 17.65 11.16 12.53
C THR A 282 18.14 11.73 13.87
N PRO A 283 18.67 12.98 13.94
CA PRO A 283 19.10 13.58 15.20
C PRO A 283 17.97 13.83 16.21
N ILE A 284 16.73 13.90 15.72
CA ILE A 284 15.49 14.02 16.47
C ILE A 284 14.61 12.85 16.02
N TYR A 285 13.99 12.12 16.96
CA TYR A 285 13.02 11.09 16.60
C TYR A 285 11.71 11.76 16.18
N GLN A 286 11.14 11.31 15.07
CA GLN A 286 9.94 11.89 14.46
C GLN A 286 8.88 10.82 14.24
N ILE A 287 7.63 11.15 14.57
CA ILE A 287 6.45 10.34 14.26
C ILE A 287 5.66 10.98 13.12
N LYS A 288 4.94 10.14 12.36
CA LYS A 288 4.07 10.59 11.25
C LYS A 288 2.62 10.70 11.72
N LEU A 289 1.98 11.83 11.50
CA LEU A 289 0.54 11.99 11.60
C LEU A 289 -0.12 11.89 10.23
N GLU A 290 -1.16 11.06 10.15
CA GLU A 290 -2.06 10.95 9.00
C GLU A 290 -3.50 11.19 9.47
N GLY A 291 -4.25 12.01 8.73
CA GLY A 291 -5.58 12.43 9.14
C GLY A 291 -6.36 13.09 8.00
N VAL A 292 -7.67 12.98 8.08
CA VAL A 292 -8.59 13.33 6.99
C VAL A 292 -9.76 14.17 7.47
N GLU A 293 -10.30 15.00 6.58
CA GLU A 293 -11.56 15.70 6.79
C GLU A 293 -12.58 15.39 5.70
N LYS A 294 -13.86 15.49 6.05
CA LYS A 294 -14.98 15.29 5.15
C LYS A 294 -15.25 16.56 4.35
N LEU A 295 -15.15 16.46 3.02
CA LEU A 295 -15.49 17.56 2.10
C LEU A 295 -16.99 17.60 1.78
N GLY A 296 -17.67 16.44 1.73
CA GLY A 296 -19.08 16.34 1.36
C GLY A 296 -19.54 14.92 1.02
N HIS A 297 -20.50 14.82 0.10
CA HIS A 297 -21.06 13.59 -0.45
C HIS A 297 -20.84 13.51 -1.96
N ARG A 298 -20.59 12.31 -2.49
CA ARG A 298 -20.35 12.06 -3.91
C ARG A 298 -21.55 11.39 -4.59
N THR A 299 -21.98 11.97 -5.70
CA THR A 299 -22.82 11.29 -6.69
C THR A 299 -22.03 11.16 -8.00
N ILE A 300 -22.06 9.99 -8.62
CA ILE A 300 -21.48 9.77 -9.96
C ILE A 300 -22.54 9.41 -10.98
N PHE A 301 -22.25 9.65 -12.25
CA PHE A 301 -22.95 9.06 -13.38
C PHE A 301 -21.94 8.71 -14.47
N ILE A 302 -22.24 7.71 -15.30
CA ILE A 302 -21.34 7.26 -16.38
C ILE A 302 -22.15 6.96 -17.65
N GLY A 303 -21.55 7.17 -18.81
CA GLY A 303 -22.15 6.78 -20.09
C GLY A 303 -21.22 6.91 -21.29
N GLY A 304 -21.50 6.12 -22.31
CA GLY A 304 -20.76 6.10 -23.56
C GLY A 304 -21.26 7.15 -24.56
N ILE A 305 -20.35 7.74 -25.33
CA ILE A 305 -20.64 8.60 -26.48
C ILE A 305 -19.91 8.02 -27.69
N ARG A 306 -20.65 7.81 -28.79
CA ARG A 306 -20.15 7.19 -30.02
C ARG A 306 -20.41 8.02 -31.29
N ASP A 307 -21.02 9.18 -31.17
CA ASP A 307 -21.17 10.12 -32.31
C ASP A 307 -19.83 10.83 -32.55
N PRO A 308 -19.17 10.65 -33.71
CA PRO A 308 -17.91 11.34 -34.00
C PRO A 308 -18.04 12.87 -34.01
N ILE A 309 -19.23 13.41 -34.32
CA ILE A 309 -19.46 14.87 -34.34
C ILE A 309 -19.40 15.43 -32.90
N LEU A 310 -20.02 14.73 -31.94
CA LEU A 310 -19.95 15.09 -30.52
C LEU A 310 -18.57 14.81 -29.91
N ILE A 311 -17.93 13.68 -30.24
CA ILE A 311 -16.57 13.33 -29.77
C ILE A 311 -15.56 14.42 -30.16
N ALA A 312 -15.63 14.94 -31.39
CA ALA A 312 -14.73 15.97 -31.90
C ALA A 312 -14.82 17.33 -31.17
N GLN A 313 -15.91 17.58 -30.42
CA GLN A 313 -16.14 18.84 -29.69
C GLN A 313 -16.42 18.63 -28.18
N ILE A 314 -16.05 17.46 -27.64
CA ILE A 314 -16.50 17.02 -26.30
C ILE A 314 -16.12 17.99 -25.17
N ASP A 315 -14.96 18.64 -25.24
CA ASP A 315 -14.49 19.55 -24.17
C ASP A 315 -15.38 20.81 -24.08
N ASP A 316 -15.65 21.47 -25.21
CA ASP A 316 -16.57 22.60 -25.28
C ASP A 316 -17.99 22.17 -24.88
N PHE A 317 -18.46 21.00 -25.33
CA PHE A 317 -19.77 20.49 -24.97
C PHE A 317 -19.92 20.29 -23.45
N LEU A 318 -18.91 19.70 -22.79
CA LEU A 318 -18.92 19.47 -21.35
C LEU A 318 -18.79 20.78 -20.56
N GLU A 319 -17.98 21.75 -21.02
CA GLU A 319 -17.95 23.08 -20.40
C GLU A 319 -19.26 23.86 -20.61
N ARG A 320 -19.91 23.75 -21.76
CA ARG A 320 -21.26 24.31 -21.97
C ARG A 320 -22.29 23.65 -21.06
N ALA A 321 -22.21 22.34 -20.81
CA ALA A 321 -23.07 21.65 -19.85
C ALA A 321 -22.82 22.13 -18.41
N ARG A 322 -21.55 22.21 -17.97
CA ARG A 322 -21.13 22.78 -16.68
C ARG A 322 -21.63 24.23 -16.51
N ALA A 323 -21.48 25.07 -17.54
CA ALA A 323 -21.93 26.46 -17.54
C ALA A 323 -23.46 26.61 -17.58
N TYR A 324 -24.19 25.63 -18.11
CA TYR A 324 -25.65 25.56 -18.01
C TYR A 324 -26.07 25.20 -16.58
N THR A 325 -25.52 24.13 -16.00
CA THR A 325 -25.79 23.70 -14.62
C THR A 325 -25.47 24.81 -13.60
N LYS A 326 -24.37 25.57 -13.77
CA LYS A 326 -24.04 26.73 -12.90
C LYS A 326 -25.11 27.82 -12.86
N LYS A 327 -26.00 27.93 -13.86
CA LYS A 327 -27.14 28.87 -13.83
C LYS A 327 -28.29 28.38 -12.94
N MET A 328 -28.40 27.07 -12.74
CA MET A 328 -29.38 26.43 -11.86
C MET A 328 -28.82 26.17 -10.45
N PHE A 329 -27.49 26.04 -10.32
CA PHE A 329 -26.76 25.77 -9.09
C PHE A 329 -25.59 26.78 -8.95
N PRO A 330 -25.85 28.04 -8.55
CA PRO A 330 -24.85 29.11 -8.57
C PRO A 330 -23.66 28.91 -7.62
N GLU A 331 -23.77 27.96 -6.68
CA GLU A 331 -22.70 27.49 -5.80
C GLU A 331 -21.72 26.50 -6.44
N LEU A 332 -22.01 25.95 -7.62
CA LEU A 332 -21.19 24.93 -8.26
C LEU A 332 -19.84 25.49 -8.75
N ASP A 333 -18.76 24.80 -8.37
CA ASP A 333 -17.35 25.16 -8.58
C ASP A 333 -16.97 26.55 -8.03
N LYS A 334 -17.65 27.05 -6.97
CA LYS A 334 -17.20 28.23 -6.21
C LYS A 334 -16.06 27.91 -5.24
N ASP A 335 -16.05 26.70 -4.72
CA ASP A 335 -15.12 26.19 -3.72
C ASP A 335 -14.89 24.68 -3.93
N GLU A 336 -14.39 23.99 -2.92
CA GLU A 336 -14.08 22.54 -2.93
C GLU A 336 -15.16 21.66 -2.31
N HIS A 337 -16.13 22.24 -1.62
CA HIS A 337 -17.27 21.53 -1.04
C HIS A 337 -18.40 21.31 -2.07
N CYS A 338 -18.44 22.11 -3.14
CA CYS A 338 -19.39 21.96 -4.25
C CYS A 338 -18.68 21.97 -5.62
N GLN A 339 -18.35 20.79 -6.16
CA GLN A 339 -17.62 20.64 -7.42
C GLN A 339 -18.23 19.61 -8.37
N LEU A 340 -18.18 19.90 -9.66
CA LEU A 340 -18.40 18.96 -10.76
C LEU A 340 -17.07 18.64 -11.44
N ARG A 341 -16.82 17.37 -11.75
CA ARG A 341 -15.65 16.89 -12.51
C ARG A 341 -16.09 15.93 -13.61
N PHE A 342 -15.35 15.92 -14.72
CA PHE A 342 -15.53 14.99 -15.81
C PHE A 342 -14.24 14.21 -16.06
N GLN A 343 -14.34 12.90 -16.26
CA GLN A 343 -13.24 12.03 -16.65
C GLN A 343 -13.63 11.36 -17.97
N VAL A 344 -12.85 11.60 -19.04
CA VAL A 344 -13.16 11.13 -20.40
C VAL A 344 -12.25 9.95 -20.79
N HIS A 345 -12.74 8.74 -20.51
CA HIS A 345 -12.08 7.50 -20.91
C HIS A 345 -12.14 7.33 -22.43
N GLY A 346 -11.08 6.79 -23.03
CA GLY A 346 -10.87 6.81 -24.48
C GLY A 346 -10.21 8.10 -24.99
N LYS A 347 -10.19 9.18 -24.20
CA LYS A 347 -9.44 10.41 -24.51
C LYS A 347 -8.17 10.53 -23.65
N ASN A 348 -8.30 10.91 -22.38
CA ASN A 348 -7.15 11.17 -21.50
C ASN A 348 -7.45 11.01 -20.00
N ALA A 349 -8.50 10.30 -19.59
CA ALA A 349 -8.87 10.15 -18.16
C ALA A 349 -7.78 9.61 -17.21
N VAL A 350 -6.74 8.93 -17.73
CA VAL A 350 -5.67 8.34 -16.90
C VAL A 350 -4.51 9.31 -16.69
N MET A 351 -4.00 9.93 -17.76
CA MET A 351 -2.82 10.83 -17.70
C MET A 351 -3.18 12.32 -17.69
N GLY A 352 -4.44 12.68 -17.95
CA GLY A 352 -4.91 14.06 -17.91
C GLY A 352 -4.15 14.98 -18.87
N PRO A 353 -3.59 16.12 -18.41
CA PRO A 353 -2.72 16.99 -19.22
C PRO A 353 -1.37 16.38 -19.60
N LEU A 354 -0.99 15.23 -19.02
CA LEU A 354 0.28 14.55 -19.29
C LEU A 354 0.18 13.53 -20.45
N GLU A 355 -1.02 13.28 -20.99
CA GLU A 355 -1.22 12.37 -22.14
C GLU A 355 -0.52 12.90 -23.40
N PRO A 356 0.54 12.24 -23.90
CA PRO A 356 1.25 12.70 -25.09
C PRO A 356 0.50 12.41 -26.41
N THR A 357 -0.52 11.55 -26.40
CA THR A 357 -1.10 10.96 -27.62
C THR A 357 -2.55 11.39 -27.89
N THR A 358 -2.75 12.38 -28.75
CA THR A 358 -4.08 12.85 -29.18
C THR A 358 -4.73 11.95 -30.25
N THR A 359 -5.06 10.71 -29.89
CA THR A 359 -5.78 9.78 -30.79
C THR A 359 -7.29 10.02 -30.75
N ALA A 360 -7.93 10.12 -31.93
CA ALA A 360 -9.39 10.16 -32.03
C ALA A 360 -9.99 8.77 -31.74
N ALA A 361 -10.75 8.64 -30.66
CA ALA A 361 -11.39 7.38 -30.29
C ALA A 361 -12.71 7.14 -31.04
N HIS A 362 -13.00 5.86 -31.33
CA HIS A 362 -14.26 5.42 -31.93
C HIS A 362 -15.47 5.53 -30.98
N GLU A 363 -15.20 5.57 -29.67
CA GLU A 363 -16.16 5.67 -28.57
C GLU A 363 -15.42 6.23 -27.35
N ILE A 364 -16.08 7.07 -26.55
CA ILE A 364 -15.55 7.61 -25.29
C ILE A 364 -16.52 7.35 -24.14
N GLY A 365 -16.00 7.14 -22.94
CA GLY A 365 -16.79 7.01 -21.71
C GLY A 365 -16.64 8.27 -20.86
N VAL A 366 -17.72 9.01 -20.64
CA VAL A 366 -17.72 10.17 -19.72
C VAL A 366 -18.22 9.72 -18.36
N LEU A 367 -17.33 9.73 -17.37
CA LEU A 367 -17.65 9.62 -15.95
C LEU A 367 -17.79 11.04 -15.39
N GLY A 368 -19.01 11.42 -15.01
CA GLY A 368 -19.30 12.63 -14.26
C GLY A 368 -19.28 12.37 -12.76
N GLU A 369 -18.57 13.21 -12.02
CA GLU A 369 -18.48 13.17 -10.56
C GLU A 369 -18.97 14.50 -10.00
N VAL A 370 -19.90 14.47 -9.04
CA VAL A 370 -20.31 15.64 -8.28
C VAL A 370 -20.03 15.42 -6.80
N VAL A 371 -19.35 16.38 -6.19
CA VAL A 371 -19.20 16.53 -4.74
C VAL A 371 -20.07 17.70 -4.28
N ALA A 372 -20.87 17.52 -3.23
CA ALA A 372 -21.66 18.59 -2.62
C ALA A 372 -21.77 18.43 -1.09
N PRO A 373 -22.16 19.47 -0.32
CA PRO A 373 -22.26 19.37 1.15
C PRO A 373 -23.30 18.37 1.66
N THR A 374 -24.33 18.04 0.86
CA THR A 374 -25.32 16.99 1.18
C THR A 374 -25.53 16.06 -0.01
N LYS A 375 -26.00 14.83 0.29
CA LYS A 375 -26.30 13.79 -0.70
C LYS A 375 -27.37 14.21 -1.71
N GLU A 376 -28.40 14.89 -1.22
CA GLU A 376 -29.53 15.38 -2.02
C GLU A 376 -29.04 16.45 -3.00
N LYS A 377 -28.08 17.27 -2.57
CA LYS A 377 -27.48 18.32 -3.38
C LYS A 377 -26.56 17.74 -4.47
N SER A 378 -25.74 16.74 -4.14
CA SER A 378 -24.87 16.08 -5.14
C SER A 378 -25.72 15.35 -6.19
N HIS A 379 -26.82 14.71 -5.80
CA HIS A 379 -27.78 14.10 -6.72
C HIS A 379 -28.50 15.12 -7.60
N ALA A 380 -29.02 16.21 -7.04
CA ALA A 380 -29.75 17.23 -7.82
C ALA A 380 -28.87 17.86 -8.92
N ILE A 381 -27.59 18.11 -8.60
CA ILE A 381 -26.60 18.60 -9.57
C ILE A 381 -26.24 17.51 -10.58
N ALA A 382 -25.90 16.29 -10.13
CA ALA A 382 -25.51 15.18 -11.02
C ALA A 382 -26.60 14.82 -12.03
N ASN A 383 -27.86 14.76 -11.59
CA ASN A 383 -29.02 14.52 -12.44
C ASN A 383 -29.19 15.62 -13.50
N ASN A 384 -29.02 16.89 -13.11
CA ASN A 384 -29.09 18.03 -14.02
C ASN A 384 -27.97 18.00 -15.07
N VAL A 385 -26.73 17.72 -14.67
CA VAL A 385 -25.58 17.65 -15.59
C VAL A 385 -25.74 16.48 -16.56
N ARG A 386 -26.11 15.29 -16.08
CA ARG A 386 -26.34 14.12 -16.94
C ARG A 386 -27.50 14.35 -17.90
N ALA A 387 -28.62 14.93 -17.45
CA ALA A 387 -29.74 15.29 -18.33
C ALA A 387 -29.32 16.33 -19.39
N SER A 388 -28.46 17.28 -19.02
CA SER A 388 -27.87 18.25 -19.95
C SER A 388 -26.99 17.56 -20.99
N ILE A 389 -26.10 16.66 -20.59
CA ILE A 389 -25.26 15.85 -21.51
C ILE A 389 -26.09 14.98 -22.46
N LEU A 390 -27.25 14.48 -22.03
CA LEU A 390 -28.13 13.65 -22.85
C LEU A 390 -28.95 14.44 -23.89
N HIS A 391 -29.24 15.72 -23.63
CA HIS A 391 -30.24 16.51 -24.37
C HIS A 391 -29.77 17.87 -24.91
N MET A 392 -28.61 18.39 -24.50
CA MET A 392 -28.13 19.69 -24.99
C MET A 392 -27.71 19.64 -26.47
N PRO A 393 -27.94 20.73 -27.23
CA PRO A 393 -27.53 20.80 -28.62
C PRO A 393 -26.02 21.02 -28.77
N TYR A 394 -25.48 20.54 -29.88
CA TYR A 394 -24.08 20.70 -30.29
C TYR A 394 -23.97 20.97 -31.79
N GLU A 395 -22.84 21.51 -32.25
CA GLU A 395 -22.70 21.92 -33.65
C GLU A 395 -22.61 20.70 -34.56
N GLY A 396 -23.33 20.73 -35.68
CA GLY A 396 -23.42 19.61 -36.63
C GLY A 396 -24.32 18.45 -36.20
N GLN A 397 -25.02 18.55 -35.06
CA GLN A 397 -25.90 17.50 -34.55
C GLN A 397 -26.96 17.05 -35.58
N MET A 398 -26.93 15.76 -35.95
CA MET A 398 -27.92 15.14 -36.85
C MET A 398 -29.05 14.39 -36.11
N ALA A 399 -28.80 13.91 -34.89
CA ALA A 399 -29.79 13.21 -34.08
C ALA A 399 -30.68 14.19 -33.29
N THR A 400 -31.99 13.95 -33.23
CA THR A 400 -32.94 14.89 -32.58
C THR A 400 -32.79 14.98 -31.06
N ALA A 401 -32.27 13.95 -30.40
CA ALA A 401 -31.89 13.91 -28.99
C ALA A 401 -31.03 12.66 -28.69
N GLY A 402 -30.39 12.60 -27.52
CA GLY A 402 -29.97 11.33 -26.91
C GLY A 402 -28.66 10.72 -27.41
N ASN A 403 -27.53 11.38 -27.18
CA ASN A 403 -26.20 10.91 -27.61
C ASN A 403 -25.32 10.35 -26.48
N PHE A 404 -25.93 10.01 -25.33
CA PHE A 404 -25.24 9.54 -24.12
C PHE A 404 -25.86 8.23 -23.61
N ALA A 405 -25.15 7.11 -23.81
CA ALA A 405 -25.60 5.78 -23.45
C ALA A 405 -25.25 5.44 -21.99
N SER A 406 -26.19 5.67 -21.07
CA SER A 406 -26.07 5.27 -19.65
C SER A 406 -26.15 3.73 -19.51
N PRO A 407 -25.13 3.03 -18.98
CA PRO A 407 -25.12 1.57 -18.89
C PRO A 407 -25.81 1.03 -17.61
N LEU A 408 -26.25 1.92 -16.71
CA LEU A 408 -26.79 1.59 -15.40
C LEU A 408 -28.11 2.32 -15.14
N SER A 409 -28.97 1.71 -14.34
CA SER A 409 -30.21 2.29 -13.81
C SER A 409 -30.32 1.93 -12.32
N PRO A 410 -30.39 2.90 -11.38
CA PRO A 410 -30.41 4.35 -11.60
C PRO A 410 -29.14 4.86 -12.30
N HIS A 411 -29.28 5.95 -13.06
CA HIS A 411 -28.18 6.51 -13.84
C HIS A 411 -27.16 7.22 -12.93
N GLU A 412 -27.68 7.96 -11.95
CA GLU A 412 -26.95 8.60 -10.86
C GLU A 412 -26.80 7.64 -9.67
N GLN A 413 -25.58 7.51 -9.15
CA GLN A 413 -25.23 6.52 -8.13
C GLN A 413 -24.54 7.17 -6.93
N ASP A 414 -24.83 6.66 -5.74
CA ASP A 414 -24.14 7.02 -4.51
C ASP A 414 -22.71 6.49 -4.51
N ALA A 415 -21.72 7.38 -4.53
CA ALA A 415 -20.29 7.02 -4.45
C ALA A 415 -19.68 7.37 -3.07
N GLY A 416 -20.52 7.41 -2.04
CA GLY A 416 -20.13 7.58 -0.64
C GLY A 416 -19.91 9.03 -0.20
N GLU A 417 -19.28 9.18 0.96
CA GLU A 417 -18.79 10.47 1.46
C GLU A 417 -17.39 10.77 0.89
N VAL A 418 -17.08 12.05 0.70
CA VAL A 418 -15.77 12.48 0.17
C VAL A 418 -14.91 13.00 1.30
N PHE A 419 -13.66 12.52 1.31
CA PHE A 419 -12.63 12.96 2.26
C PHE A 419 -11.39 13.41 1.50
N ARG A 420 -10.58 14.28 2.12
CA ARG A 420 -9.19 14.52 1.73
C ARG A 420 -8.25 14.31 2.91
N TRP A 421 -6.98 14.07 2.62
CA TRP A 421 -5.91 14.25 3.61
C TRP A 421 -5.81 15.74 3.97
N ASN A 422 -5.92 16.06 5.26
CA ASN A 422 -5.63 17.39 5.81
C ASN A 422 -4.55 17.36 6.90
N VAL A 423 -4.20 16.16 7.39
CA VAL A 423 -3.01 15.93 8.21
C VAL A 423 -2.11 14.92 7.48
N TYR A 424 -0.92 15.35 7.07
CA TYR A 424 0.13 14.49 6.53
C TYR A 424 1.49 15.07 6.93
N HIS A 425 1.83 14.95 8.20
CA HIS A 425 2.88 15.74 8.86
C HIS A 425 3.84 14.85 9.67
N LEU A 426 5.05 15.35 9.91
CA LEU A 426 5.98 14.80 10.92
C LEU A 426 5.93 15.65 12.18
N ILE A 427 6.01 15.02 13.35
CA ILE A 427 6.13 15.69 14.65
C ILE A 427 7.45 15.31 15.31
N ASP A 428 8.18 16.32 15.77
CA ASP A 428 9.40 16.16 16.57
C ASP A 428 9.06 15.71 18.00
N LEU A 429 9.70 14.64 18.46
CA LEU A 429 9.60 14.17 19.84
C LEU A 429 10.77 14.68 20.71
N GLN A 430 10.50 14.88 21.99
CA GLN A 430 11.52 15.06 23.02
C GLN A 430 11.96 13.68 23.55
N PRO A 431 13.23 13.51 23.99
CA PRO A 431 13.70 12.25 24.55
C PRO A 431 12.87 11.81 25.76
N GLY A 432 12.31 10.60 25.70
CA GLY A 432 11.38 10.03 26.68
C GLY A 432 9.91 10.04 26.24
N GLU A 433 9.54 10.79 25.19
CA GLU A 433 8.17 10.80 24.65
C GLU A 433 7.88 9.62 23.70
N GLU A 434 8.89 8.87 23.28
CA GLU A 434 8.78 7.86 22.20
C GLU A 434 7.86 6.68 22.54
N LEU A 435 7.64 6.42 23.84
CA LEU A 435 6.68 5.44 24.34
C LEU A 435 5.39 6.07 24.84
N SER A 436 5.43 7.35 25.27
CA SER A 436 4.27 8.05 25.84
C SER A 436 3.30 8.60 24.78
N MET A 437 3.26 7.96 23.61
CA MET A 437 2.28 8.21 22.54
C MET A 437 1.68 6.92 21.96
N PHE A 438 2.11 5.76 22.45
CA PHE A 438 1.75 4.44 21.88
C PHE A 438 1.30 3.48 22.99
N PRO A 439 0.08 3.66 23.54
CA PRO A 439 -0.52 2.75 24.53
C PRO A 439 -0.41 1.28 24.17
N ILE A 440 0.26 0.47 25.00
CA ILE A 440 0.33 -0.98 24.90
C ILE A 440 -0.48 -1.60 26.05
N ASN A 441 -1.80 -1.61 25.89
CA ASN A 441 -2.73 -2.18 26.88
C ASN A 441 -2.69 -3.71 26.91
N SER A 442 -2.97 -4.33 28.06
CA SER A 442 -3.07 -5.80 28.20
C SER A 442 -4.51 -6.32 28.15
N VAL A 443 -4.74 -7.41 27.41
CA VAL A 443 -6.00 -8.15 27.41
C VAL A 443 -5.71 -9.65 27.52
N ASN A 444 -6.06 -10.26 28.65
CA ASN A 444 -6.14 -11.71 28.75
C ASN A 444 -7.44 -12.19 28.09
N ILE A 445 -7.36 -13.31 27.38
CA ILE A 445 -8.50 -14.05 26.85
C ILE A 445 -8.36 -15.45 27.42
N ASP A 446 -9.25 -15.82 28.35
CA ASP A 446 -9.21 -17.10 29.05
C ASP A 446 -10.36 -18.01 28.60
N SER A 447 -10.11 -19.30 28.45
CA SER A 447 -11.14 -20.31 28.23
C SER A 447 -11.17 -21.33 29.37
N SER A 448 -12.36 -21.66 29.86
CA SER A 448 -12.58 -22.64 30.93
C SER A 448 -12.69 -24.08 30.42
N GLU A 449 -12.69 -24.30 29.12
CA GLU A 449 -12.79 -25.62 28.49
C GLU A 449 -11.50 -25.98 27.75
N PRO A 450 -11.16 -27.28 27.62
CA PRO A 450 -10.01 -27.68 26.81
C PRO A 450 -10.26 -27.36 25.33
N ALA A 451 -9.25 -26.77 24.70
CA ALA A 451 -9.17 -26.62 23.25
C ALA A 451 -9.25 -27.97 22.52
N GLU A 452 -9.79 -27.95 21.31
CA GLU A 452 -9.83 -29.11 20.43
C GLU A 452 -8.40 -29.54 20.04
N PRO A 453 -8.16 -30.85 19.80
CA PRO A 453 -6.88 -31.30 19.24
C PRO A 453 -6.60 -30.61 17.91
N GLU A 454 -5.33 -30.40 17.60
CA GLU A 454 -4.93 -29.74 16.35
C GLU A 454 -5.44 -30.53 15.13
N PRO A 455 -6.11 -29.88 14.17
CA PRO A 455 -6.56 -30.56 12.95
C PRO A 455 -5.37 -30.91 12.04
N THR A 456 -5.56 -31.91 11.18
CA THR A 456 -4.59 -32.21 10.12
C THR A 456 -4.66 -31.13 9.04
N HIS A 457 -3.55 -30.45 8.79
CA HIS A 457 -3.48 -29.31 7.86
C HIS A 457 -3.27 -29.69 6.38
N PHE A 458 -3.05 -30.98 6.09
CA PHE A 458 -2.68 -31.52 4.77
C PHE A 458 -3.28 -32.90 4.51
N SER A 459 -3.56 -33.20 3.25
CA SER A 459 -3.60 -34.57 2.77
C SER A 459 -2.18 -35.13 2.56
N PRO A 460 -1.98 -36.47 2.55
CA PRO A 460 -0.70 -37.08 2.18
C PRO A 460 -0.23 -36.68 0.77
N GLU A 461 -1.15 -36.55 -0.17
CA GLU A 461 -0.90 -36.16 -1.56
C GLU A 461 -0.43 -34.70 -1.67
N GLU A 462 -1.04 -33.77 -0.91
CA GLU A 462 -0.58 -32.38 -0.82
C GLU A 462 0.85 -32.32 -0.24
N LEU A 463 1.15 -33.12 0.79
CA LEU A 463 2.49 -33.16 1.37
C LEU A 463 3.54 -33.77 0.40
N GLU A 464 3.15 -34.75 -0.42
CA GLU A 464 4.01 -35.28 -1.50
C GLU A 464 4.22 -34.24 -2.60
N GLU A 465 3.18 -33.54 -3.05
CA GLU A 465 3.28 -32.42 -3.99
C GLU A 465 4.22 -31.33 -3.45
N PHE A 466 4.09 -30.97 -2.16
CA PHE A 466 4.95 -29.95 -1.56
C PHE A 466 6.40 -30.38 -1.32
N THR A 467 6.66 -31.68 -1.25
CA THR A 467 8.00 -32.24 -1.05
C THR A 467 8.73 -32.48 -2.38
N THR A 468 7.98 -32.81 -3.44
CA THR A 468 8.52 -33.10 -4.79
C THR A 468 8.49 -31.90 -5.73
N GLY A 469 7.61 -30.92 -5.47
CA GLY A 469 7.44 -29.72 -6.28
C GLY A 469 8.73 -28.90 -6.43
N GLN A 470 8.88 -28.25 -7.59
CA GLN A 470 10.00 -27.40 -7.94
C GLN A 470 9.51 -26.18 -8.73
N PRO A 471 10.21 -25.03 -8.65
CA PRO A 471 9.84 -23.86 -9.43
C PRO A 471 10.14 -24.10 -10.92
N LYS A 472 9.37 -23.47 -11.81
CA LYS A 472 9.67 -23.55 -13.24
C LYS A 472 11.00 -22.85 -13.53
N PRO A 473 11.91 -23.44 -14.32
CA PRO A 473 13.15 -22.78 -14.72
C PRO A 473 12.88 -21.43 -15.36
N LEU A 474 13.65 -20.43 -14.95
CA LEU A 474 13.54 -19.08 -15.49
C LEU A 474 14.15 -19.03 -16.88
N VAL A 475 13.42 -18.42 -17.82
CA VAL A 475 13.93 -18.10 -19.15
C VAL A 475 14.42 -16.64 -19.13
N PRO A 476 15.72 -16.37 -19.32
CA PRO A 476 16.23 -15.02 -19.50
C PRO A 476 15.65 -14.39 -20.76
N LYS A 477 15.47 -13.06 -20.76
CA LYS A 477 15.00 -12.34 -21.94
C LYS A 477 16.10 -12.33 -23.01
N VAL A 478 15.75 -12.66 -24.24
CA VAL A 478 16.66 -12.54 -25.39
C VAL A 478 16.72 -11.06 -25.78
N VAL A 479 17.78 -10.37 -25.35
CA VAL A 479 17.98 -8.94 -25.62
C VAL A 479 18.58 -8.74 -27.02
N PRO A 480 17.92 -7.99 -27.93
CA PRO A 480 18.46 -7.69 -29.26
C PRO A 480 19.77 -6.90 -29.18
N GLN A 481 20.75 -7.23 -30.01
CA GLN A 481 22.06 -6.55 -30.04
C GLN A 481 22.02 -5.21 -30.80
N GLU A 482 21.10 -5.07 -31.75
CA GLU A 482 20.84 -3.87 -32.54
C GLU A 482 19.88 -2.90 -31.82
N GLU A 483 19.58 -1.76 -32.44
CA GLU A 483 18.59 -0.81 -31.93
C GLU A 483 17.23 -1.49 -31.73
N ALA A 484 16.62 -1.30 -30.56
CA ALA A 484 15.41 -2.00 -30.13
C ALA A 484 14.61 -1.15 -29.15
N LEU A 485 13.31 -1.43 -29.01
CA LEU A 485 12.45 -0.71 -28.07
C LEU A 485 12.83 -1.07 -26.62
N MET A 486 12.62 -0.14 -25.68
CA MET A 486 12.88 -0.43 -24.25
C MET A 486 12.06 -1.63 -23.76
N MET A 487 10.87 -1.87 -24.33
CA MET A 487 10.05 -3.05 -24.03
C MET A 487 10.64 -4.39 -24.50
N ASP A 488 11.64 -4.39 -25.40
CA ASP A 488 12.37 -5.59 -25.85
C ASP A 488 13.66 -5.82 -25.04
N VAL A 489 14.17 -4.78 -24.37
CA VAL A 489 15.42 -4.79 -23.60
C VAL A 489 15.14 -4.99 -22.10
N ALA A 490 14.16 -4.28 -21.54
CA ALA A 490 13.83 -4.34 -20.12
C ALA A 490 13.13 -5.66 -19.73
N LYS A 491 13.49 -6.21 -18.58
CA LYS A 491 12.78 -7.33 -17.92
C LYS A 491 11.56 -6.84 -17.14
N ILE A 492 11.66 -5.67 -16.51
CA ILE A 492 10.57 -5.01 -15.79
C ILE A 492 10.50 -3.56 -16.26
N VAL A 493 9.28 -3.10 -16.58
CA VAL A 493 8.91 -1.69 -16.63
C VAL A 493 7.70 -1.53 -15.71
N ARG A 494 7.76 -0.62 -14.74
CA ARG A 494 6.71 -0.44 -13.72
C ARG A 494 6.52 1.05 -13.44
N SER A 495 5.30 1.54 -13.50
CA SER A 495 4.89 2.77 -12.81
C SER A 495 4.19 2.41 -11.49
N LYS A 496 4.37 3.23 -10.45
CA LYS A 496 3.68 3.07 -9.17
C LYS A 496 3.73 4.36 -8.34
N ASN A 497 2.71 4.61 -7.52
CA ASN A 497 2.75 5.69 -6.52
C ASN A 497 3.94 5.51 -5.57
N SER A 498 4.74 6.55 -5.31
CA SER A 498 5.77 6.56 -4.25
C SER A 498 5.35 7.30 -2.99
N GLY A 499 4.10 7.77 -2.96
CA GLY A 499 3.43 8.49 -1.89
C GLY A 499 2.08 9.01 -2.43
N PRO A 500 1.32 9.78 -1.64
CA PRO A 500 0.04 10.35 -2.10
C PRO A 500 0.18 11.44 -3.17
N PHE A 501 1.40 11.94 -3.42
CA PHE A 501 1.67 13.07 -4.34
C PHE A 501 2.78 12.78 -5.37
N GLU A 502 3.27 11.54 -5.44
CA GLU A 502 4.46 11.18 -6.21
C GLU A 502 4.27 9.86 -6.95
N MET A 503 4.89 9.72 -8.12
CA MET A 503 4.90 8.50 -8.92
C MET A 503 6.33 8.18 -9.35
N THR A 504 6.74 6.92 -9.17
CA THR A 504 8.02 6.40 -9.63
C THR A 504 7.84 5.55 -10.90
N PHE A 505 8.90 5.51 -11.72
CA PHE A 505 9.01 4.67 -12.91
C PHE A 505 10.29 3.84 -12.84
N ASP A 506 10.15 2.53 -12.64
CA ASP A 506 11.26 1.59 -12.59
C ASP A 506 11.49 0.90 -13.94
N VAL A 507 12.75 0.79 -14.34
CA VAL A 507 13.20 -0.02 -15.49
C VAL A 507 14.34 -0.92 -15.06
N MET A 508 14.23 -2.23 -15.29
CA MET A 508 15.21 -3.23 -14.83
C MET A 508 15.49 -4.28 -15.91
N PHE A 509 16.63 -4.96 -15.80
CA PHE A 509 17.18 -5.86 -16.82
C PHE A 509 17.52 -7.23 -16.21
N ASP A 510 17.67 -8.26 -17.04
CA ASP A 510 18.03 -9.60 -16.57
C ASP A 510 19.52 -9.75 -16.25
N ASP A 511 20.37 -8.84 -16.73
CA ASP A 511 21.83 -8.94 -16.61
C ASP A 511 22.56 -7.59 -16.63
N LEU A 512 23.82 -7.62 -16.16
CA LEU A 512 24.69 -6.45 -16.05
C LEU A 512 25.13 -5.87 -17.40
N ALA A 513 25.33 -6.67 -18.45
CA ALA A 513 25.76 -6.16 -19.75
C ALA A 513 24.64 -5.37 -20.42
N THR A 514 23.39 -5.85 -20.32
CA THR A 514 22.19 -5.12 -20.75
C THR A 514 22.01 -3.82 -19.95
N TYR A 515 22.17 -3.86 -18.63
CA TYR A 515 22.15 -2.64 -17.78
C TYR A 515 23.20 -1.62 -18.22
N GLN A 516 24.46 -2.03 -18.39
CA GLN A 516 25.54 -1.13 -18.79
C GLN A 516 25.36 -0.60 -20.22
N ARG A 517 24.77 -1.38 -21.13
CA ARG A 517 24.40 -0.94 -22.48
C ARG A 517 23.36 0.20 -22.45
N VAL A 518 22.30 0.06 -21.65
CA VAL A 518 21.29 1.13 -21.51
C VAL A 518 21.86 2.37 -20.80
N LYS A 519 22.72 2.17 -19.80
CA LYS A 519 23.46 3.25 -19.11
C LYS A 519 24.38 4.02 -20.06
N ALA A 520 25.12 3.31 -20.92
CA ALA A 520 26.00 3.92 -21.92
C ALA A 520 25.23 4.59 -23.08
N ALA A 521 24.02 4.11 -23.41
CA ALA A 521 23.18 4.73 -24.44
C ALA A 521 22.64 6.12 -24.06
N ASN A 522 22.61 6.47 -22.76
CA ASN A 522 22.20 7.77 -22.24
C ASN A 522 20.79 8.22 -22.71
N VAL A 523 19.86 7.28 -22.88
CA VAL A 523 18.48 7.53 -23.37
C VAL A 523 17.45 7.80 -22.27
N LEU A 524 17.85 7.76 -21.00
CA LEU A 524 16.97 7.98 -19.84
C LEU A 524 17.29 9.32 -19.13
N THR A 525 17.44 10.40 -19.91
CA THR A 525 17.73 11.75 -19.38
C THR A 525 16.45 12.50 -19.04
N ASN A 526 16.56 13.57 -18.22
CA ASN A 526 15.42 14.44 -17.90
C ASN A 526 14.76 15.00 -19.17
N ASP A 527 15.54 15.40 -20.18
CA ASP A 527 15.07 15.85 -21.50
C ASP A 527 14.24 14.81 -22.26
N VAL A 528 14.44 13.52 -21.99
CA VAL A 528 13.63 12.44 -22.58
C VAL A 528 12.34 12.27 -21.78
N ILE A 529 12.42 12.22 -20.45
CA ILE A 529 11.25 12.08 -19.56
C ILE A 529 10.30 13.27 -19.73
N GLY A 530 10.80 14.51 -19.73
CA GLY A 530 10.01 15.72 -19.92
C GLY A 530 9.25 15.76 -21.25
N ARG A 531 9.89 15.31 -22.34
CA ARG A 531 9.23 15.20 -23.66
C ARG A 531 8.24 14.04 -23.77
N LEU A 532 8.46 12.94 -23.05
CA LEU A 532 7.56 11.77 -23.08
C LEU A 532 6.29 11.98 -22.23
N TYR A 533 6.39 12.74 -21.14
CA TYR A 533 5.31 12.90 -20.16
C TYR A 533 4.78 14.34 -20.03
N ASN A 534 5.25 15.28 -20.87
CA ASN A 534 4.88 16.70 -20.82
C ASN A 534 5.15 17.36 -19.45
N VAL A 535 6.26 16.99 -18.80
CA VAL A 535 6.72 17.52 -17.51
C VAL A 535 7.98 18.38 -17.66
N GLN A 536 8.21 19.27 -16.71
CA GLN A 536 9.39 20.13 -16.65
C GLN A 536 10.49 19.52 -15.76
N GLU A 537 11.70 20.06 -15.80
CA GLU A 537 12.82 19.51 -15.01
C GLU A 537 12.57 19.58 -13.50
N GLN A 538 11.95 20.65 -12.99
CA GLN A 538 11.64 20.75 -11.55
C GLN A 538 10.58 19.76 -11.06
N ASP A 539 9.85 19.09 -11.97
CA ASP A 539 8.86 18.07 -11.63
C ASP A 539 9.51 16.68 -11.44
N ILE A 540 10.78 16.52 -11.85
CA ILE A 540 11.54 15.26 -11.79
C ILE A 540 12.38 15.21 -10.50
N LEU A 541 11.78 14.71 -9.42
CA LEU A 541 12.40 14.65 -8.08
C LEU A 541 13.70 13.82 -8.02
N THR A 542 13.81 12.76 -8.84
CA THR A 542 15.00 11.91 -8.93
C THR A 542 14.99 11.14 -10.25
N ASN A 543 16.12 11.12 -10.94
CA ASN A 543 16.40 10.26 -12.09
C ASN A 543 17.83 9.73 -11.95
N MET A 544 18.02 8.41 -11.80
CA MET A 544 19.34 7.82 -11.53
C MET A 544 19.44 6.34 -11.88
N PHE A 545 20.67 5.92 -12.22
CA PHE A 545 21.04 4.51 -12.37
C PHE A 545 21.42 3.91 -11.02
N PHE A 546 20.61 2.99 -10.50
CA PHE A 546 20.85 2.30 -9.23
C PHE A 546 21.54 0.94 -9.46
N GLU A 547 22.83 0.84 -9.10
CA GLU A 547 23.61 -0.37 -9.36
C GLU A 547 23.30 -1.58 -8.46
N PRO A 548 22.88 -1.47 -7.18
CA PRO A 548 22.49 -2.65 -6.40
C PRO A 548 21.36 -3.47 -7.05
N ALA A 549 20.42 -2.84 -7.76
CA ALA A 549 19.35 -3.53 -8.50
C ALA A 549 19.78 -4.11 -9.86
N ARG A 550 21.09 -4.20 -10.15
CA ARG A 550 21.64 -4.90 -11.33
C ARG A 550 21.53 -6.43 -11.26
N ALA A 551 21.11 -6.98 -10.11
CA ALA A 551 21.18 -8.40 -9.76
C ALA A 551 22.64 -8.94 -9.70
#